data_AF-A0A7K2ZA39-F1
#
_entry.id   AF-A0A7K2ZA39-F1
#
_cell.length_a   1.000
_cell.length_b   1.000
_cell.length_c   1.000
_cell.angle_alpha   90.00
_cell.angle_beta   90.00
_cell.angle_gamma   90.00
#
_symmetry.space_group_name_H-M   'P 1'
#
loop_
_entity.id
_entity.type
_entity.pdbx_description
1 polymer ?
#
loop_
_entity_poly.entity_id
_entity_poly.type
_entity_poly.pdbx_seq_one_letter_code
_entity_poly.pdbx_strand_id
1 'polypeptide(L)'
;MNGVFVLRAGSLSLRAARRSVVVCALLGAALVALALWAFTLGSYPLSLGDLGAVMSGTAGNGVRTVVLEWRAPRIVAAVLFGAALAVGGAIFQSLTRNPLGSPDVIG
;
A
#
# COMPACT_ATOMS: atom_id res chain seq x y z
N MET A 1 9.42 -19.24 -21.93
CA MET A 1 10.60 -18.64 -22.59
C MET A 1 10.05 -17.55 -23.53
N ASN A 2 10.03 -16.23 -23.33
CA ASN A 2 10.58 -15.29 -22.36
C ASN A 2 9.51 -14.20 -22.16
N GLY A 3 8.79 -14.22 -21.02
CA GLY A 3 7.68 -13.29 -20.74
C GLY A 3 8.15 -11.95 -20.18
N VAL A 4 9.14 -11.34 -20.84
CA VAL A 4 9.77 -10.10 -20.39
C VAL A 4 9.27 -8.97 -21.28
N PHE A 5 8.49 -8.05 -20.71
CA PHE A 5 8.08 -6.84 -21.39
C PHE A 5 9.22 -5.83 -21.36
N VAL A 6 9.60 -5.33 -22.53
CA VAL A 6 10.53 -4.22 -22.68
C VAL A 6 9.70 -3.01 -23.04
N LEU A 7 9.43 -2.14 -22.05
CA LEU A 7 8.77 -0.86 -22.28
C LEU A 7 9.84 0.19 -22.53
N ARG A 8 9.86 0.76 -23.73
CA ARG A 8 10.70 1.91 -24.08
C ARG A 8 9.81 3.14 -24.23
N ALA A 9 10.00 4.12 -23.34
CA ALA A 9 9.34 5.41 -23.39
C ALA A 9 10.41 6.51 -23.39
N GLY A 10 10.74 7.02 -24.58
CA GLY A 10 11.79 8.03 -24.76
C GLY A 10 13.17 7.53 -24.30
N SER A 11 13.76 8.18 -23.30
CA SER A 11 15.05 7.81 -22.69
C SER A 11 14.96 6.66 -21.66
N LEU A 12 13.76 6.22 -21.29
CA LEU A 12 13.54 5.15 -20.30
C LEU A 12 13.30 3.80 -20.98
N SER A 13 14.06 2.78 -20.56
CA SER A 13 13.89 1.39 -20.98
C SER A 13 13.70 0.49 -19.75
N LEU A 14 12.48 0.03 -19.51
CA LEU A 14 12.15 -0.89 -18.42
C LEU A 14 12.01 -2.32 -18.96
N ARG A 15 12.70 -3.25 -18.32
CA ARG A 15 12.64 -4.68 -18.62
C ARG A 15 11.99 -5.40 -17.45
N ALA A 16 10.70 -5.72 -17.57
CA ALA A 16 9.90 -6.28 -16.48
C ALA A 16 9.38 -7.67 -16.82
N ALA A 17 9.52 -8.62 -15.90
CA ALA A 17 8.90 -9.93 -16.04
C ALA A 17 7.38 -9.80 -15.87
N ARG A 18 6.60 -10.32 -16.81
CA ARG A 18 5.12 -10.28 -16.79
C ARG A 18 4.55 -10.73 -15.45
N ARG A 19 5.09 -11.81 -14.89
CA ARG A 19 4.66 -12.35 -13.59
C ARG A 19 4.83 -11.31 -12.48
N SER A 20 5.99 -10.68 -12.38
CA SER A 20 6.26 -9.66 -11.36
C SER A 20 5.33 -8.46 -11.52
N VAL A 21 5.12 -7.99 -12.76
CA VAL A 21 4.19 -6.88 -13.04
C VAL A 21 2.77 -7.22 -12.58
N VAL A 22 2.26 -8.39 -12.95
CA VAL A 22 0.91 -8.82 -12.57
C VAL A 22 0.78 -8.96 -11.05
N VAL A 23 1.75 -9.60 -10.38
CA VAL A 23 1.73 -9.77 -8.93
C VAL A 23 1.78 -8.43 -8.21
N CYS A 24 2.69 -7.53 -8.58
CA CYS A 24 2.78 -6.19 -8.00
C CYS A 24 1.49 -5.37 -8.22
N ALA A 25 0.89 -5.46 -9.41
CA ALA A 25 -0.37 -4.79 -9.71
C ALA A 25 -1.53 -5.33 -8.84
N LEU A 26 -1.64 -6.65 -8.69
CA LEU A 26 -2.65 -7.28 -7.85
C LEU A 26 -2.47 -6.92 -6.37
N LEU A 27 -1.24 -6.97 -5.86
CA LEU A 27 -0.94 -6.59 -4.47
C LEU A 27 -1.20 -5.10 -4.23
N GLY A 28 -0.86 -4.23 -5.18
CA GLY A 28 -1.17 -2.80 -5.13
C GLY A 28 -2.67 -2.54 -5.12
N ALA A 29 -3.44 -3.23 -5.97
CA ALA A 29 -4.90 -3.14 -5.97
C ALA A 29 -5.51 -3.62 -4.65
N ALA A 30 -5.02 -4.74 -4.11
CA ALA A 30 -5.44 -5.24 -2.80
C ALA A 30 -5.14 -4.24 -1.67
N LEU A 31 -3.95 -3.63 -1.67
CA LEU A 31 -3.58 -2.61 -0.70
C LEU A 31 -4.55 -1.41 -0.72
N VAL A 32 -4.88 -0.91 -1.91
CA VAL A 32 -5.85 0.19 -2.07
C VAL A 32 -7.25 -0.22 -1.59
N ALA A 33 -7.71 -1.42 -1.95
CA ALA A 33 -9.00 -1.93 -1.51
C ALA A 33 -9.07 -2.06 0.03
N LEU A 34 -8.02 -2.60 0.65
CA LEU A 34 -7.92 -2.71 2.11
C LEU A 34 -7.86 -1.33 2.79
N ALA A 35 -7.18 -0.34 2.20
CA ALA A 35 -7.14 1.01 2.73
C ALA A 35 -8.53 1.67 2.69
N LEU A 36 -9.26 1.54 1.58
CA LEU A 36 -10.64 2.02 1.45
C LEU A 36 -11.58 1.32 2.44
N TRP A 37 -11.41 0.01 2.63
CA TRP A 37 -12.18 -0.75 3.60
C TRP A 37 -11.83 -0.35 5.05
N ALA A 38 -10.56 -0.04 5.35
CA ALA A 38 -10.15 0.45 6.66
C ALA A 38 -10.83 1.77 7.04
N PHE A 39 -11.16 2.61 6.06
CA PHE A 39 -11.96 3.82 6.31
C PHE A 39 -13.40 3.55 6.72
N THR A 40 -13.98 2.39 6.43
CA THR A 40 -15.36 2.07 6.86
C THR A 40 -15.40 1.41 8.23
N LEU A 41 -14.26 0.92 8.73
CA LEU A 41 -14.14 0.28 10.04
C LEU A 41 -14.06 1.31 11.18
N GLY A 42 -14.85 1.10 12.24
CA GLY A 42 -14.80 1.88 13.47
C GLY A 42 -16.17 2.24 14.04
N SER A 43 -16.19 2.90 15.20
CA SER A 43 -17.43 3.22 15.93
C SER A 43 -18.30 4.27 15.27
N TYR A 44 -17.72 5.09 14.37
CA TYR A 44 -18.47 6.04 13.55
C TYR A 44 -18.75 5.39 12.20
N PRO A 45 -20.02 5.06 11.87
CA PRO A 45 -20.35 4.43 10.61
C PRO A 45 -20.04 5.40 9.46
N LEU A 46 -19.12 5.01 8.59
CA LEU A 46 -18.77 5.75 7.38
C LEU A 46 -19.03 4.86 6.16
N SER A 47 -19.70 5.43 5.17
CA SER A 47 -19.85 4.84 3.85
C SER A 47 -18.72 5.28 2.91
N LEU A 48 -18.54 4.57 1.80
CA LEU A 48 -17.61 5.01 0.74
C LEU A 48 -18.07 6.32 0.08
N GLY A 49 -19.39 6.62 0.10
CA GLY A 49 -19.92 7.89 -0.40
C GLY A 49 -19.46 9.08 0.44
N ASP A 50 -19.30 8.90 1.75
CA ASP A 50 -18.82 9.94 2.65
C ASP A 50 -17.36 10.30 2.38
N LEU A 51 -16.54 9.32 1.95
CA LEU A 51 -15.17 9.59 1.50
C LEU A 51 -15.16 10.47 0.26
N GLY A 52 -16.05 10.20 -0.70
CA GLY A 52 -16.27 11.05 -1.87
C GLY A 52 -16.64 12.48 -1.46
N ALA A 53 -17.58 12.61 -0.52
CA ALA A 53 -18.00 13.91 0.02
C ALA A 53 -16.87 14.67 0.74
N VAL A 54 -15.98 13.96 1.45
CA VAL A 54 -14.80 14.54 2.09
C VAL A 54 -13.81 15.05 1.03
N MET A 55 -13.61 14.30 -0.06
CA MET A 55 -12.73 14.72 -1.16
C MET A 55 -13.31 15.90 -1.95
N SER A 56 -14.63 15.95 -2.16
CA SER A 56 -15.31 17.08 -2.82
C SER A 56 -15.52 18.28 -1.91
N GLY A 57 -15.17 18.17 -0.62
CA GLY A 57 -15.34 19.25 0.37
C GLY A 57 -16.78 19.50 0.80
N THR A 58 -17.71 18.61 0.46
CA THR A 58 -19.15 18.73 0.78
C THR A 58 -19.54 17.96 2.05
N ALA A 59 -18.61 17.23 2.66
CA ALA A 59 -18.85 16.52 3.92
C ALA A 59 -18.99 17.48 5.11
N GLY A 60 -19.83 17.10 6.07
CA GLY A 60 -19.93 17.80 7.35
C GLY A 60 -18.63 17.75 8.15
N ASN A 61 -18.40 18.78 8.99
CA ASN A 61 -17.17 18.95 9.77
C ASN A 61 -16.80 17.71 10.62
N GLY A 62 -17.78 17.04 11.24
CA GLY A 62 -17.53 15.84 12.04
C GLY A 62 -17.00 14.66 11.21
N VAL A 63 -17.62 14.40 10.05
CA VAL A 63 -17.17 13.34 9.12
C VAL A 63 -15.76 13.63 8.63
N ARG A 64 -15.50 14.89 8.26
CA ARG A 64 -14.19 15.33 7.78
C ARG A 64 -13.09 15.14 8.82
N THR A 65 -13.33 15.51 10.08
CA THR A 65 -12.37 15.30 11.18
C THR A 65 -12.10 13.82 11.43
N VAL A 66 -13.14 12.98 11.49
CA VAL A 66 -12.95 11.53 11.68
C VAL A 66 -12.11 10.92 10.55
N VAL A 67 -12.38 11.30 9.29
CA VAL A 67 -11.65 10.78 8.13
C VAL A 67 -10.22 11.30 8.10
N LEU A 68 -10.01 12.62 8.15
CA LEU A 68 -8.71 13.24 7.90
C LEU A 68 -7.79 13.26 9.13
N GLU A 69 -8.34 13.44 10.33
CA GLU A 69 -7.53 13.62 11.54
C GLU A 69 -7.38 12.33 12.34
N TRP A 70 -8.33 11.39 12.26
CA TRP A 70 -8.27 10.16 13.05
C TRP A 70 -7.91 8.93 12.22
N ARG A 71 -8.60 8.70 11.09
CA ARG A 71 -8.42 7.47 10.29
C ARG A 71 -7.26 7.56 9.29
N ALA A 72 -7.20 8.63 8.51
CA ALA A 72 -6.17 8.83 7.49
C ALA A 72 -4.74 8.71 8.04
N PRO A 73 -4.33 9.38 9.13
CA PRO A 73 -2.96 9.26 9.63
C PRO A 73 -2.62 7.84 10.07
N ARG A 74 -3.57 7.11 10.68
CA ARG A 74 -3.37 5.71 11.08
C ARG A 74 -3.22 4.78 9.87
N ILE A 75 -4.05 4.95 8.84
CA ILE A 75 -3.98 4.14 7.61
C ILE A 75 -2.66 4.41 6.88
N VAL A 76 -2.28 5.69 6.73
CA VAL A 76 -0.99 6.07 6.13
C VAL A 76 0.18 5.48 6.92
N ALA A 77 0.16 5.60 8.26
CA ALA A 77 1.19 5.00 9.10
C ALA A 77 1.29 3.48 8.94
N ALA A 78 0.16 2.76 8.89
CA ALA A 78 0.14 1.32 8.67
C ALA A 78 0.77 0.92 7.32
N VAL A 79 0.48 1.66 6.25
CA VAL A 79 1.07 1.43 4.92
C VAL A 79 2.57 1.70 4.94
N LEU A 80 2.99 2.84 5.49
CA LEU A 80 4.40 3.24 5.52
C LEU A 80 5.25 2.31 6.38
N PHE A 81 4.81 1.99 7.59
CA PHE A 81 5.53 1.08 8.48
C PHE A 81 5.52 -0.36 7.95
N GLY A 82 4.40 -0.83 7.39
CA GLY A 82 4.36 -2.14 6.72
C GLY A 82 5.34 -2.23 5.55
N ALA A 83 5.43 -1.18 4.72
CA ALA A 83 6.39 -1.11 3.63
C ALA A 83 7.85 -1.08 4.13
N ALA A 84 8.13 -0.30 5.17
CA ALA A 84 9.47 -0.23 5.77
C ALA A 84 9.90 -1.60 6.34
N LEU A 85 9.02 -2.28 7.05
CA LEU A 85 9.26 -3.63 7.57
C LEU A 85 9.47 -4.66 6.44
N ALA A 86 8.66 -4.59 5.39
CA ALA A 86 8.81 -5.47 4.22
C ALA A 86 10.16 -5.26 3.52
N VAL A 87 10.60 -4.02 3.35
CA VAL A 87 11.92 -3.68 2.79
C VAL A 87 13.04 -4.15 3.70
N GLY A 88 12.95 -3.91 5.01
CA GLY A 88 13.92 -4.39 6.00
C GLY A 88 14.08 -5.91 5.97
N GLY A 89 12.95 -6.65 5.93
CA GLY A 89 12.95 -8.11 5.78
C GLY A 89 13.60 -8.58 4.47
N ALA A 90 13.26 -7.95 3.34
CA ALA A 90 13.83 -8.31 2.05
C ALA A 90 15.36 -8.08 1.99
N ILE A 91 15.84 -6.96 2.56
CA ILE A 91 17.27 -6.67 2.66
C ILE A 91 17.96 -7.72 3.54
N PHE A 92 17.39 -8.02 4.71
CA PHE A 92 17.95 -9.00 5.64
C PHE A 92 18.06 -10.40 5.04
N GLN A 93 17.00 -10.88 4.39
CA GLN A 93 16.97 -12.16 3.69
C GLN A 93 18.02 -12.21 2.57
N SER A 94 18.24 -11.09 1.87
CA SER A 94 19.23 -10.99 0.80
C SER A 94 20.67 -11.03 1.33
N LEU A 95 20.95 -10.31 2.43
CA LEU A 95 22.28 -10.27 3.06
C LEU A 95 22.66 -11.62 3.68
N THR A 96 21.74 -12.24 4.41
CA THR A 96 21.95 -13.55 5.03
C THR A 96 21.90 -14.69 4.03
N ARG A 97 21.34 -14.46 2.83
CA ARG A 97 20.97 -15.49 1.86
C ARG A 97 20.12 -16.60 2.49
N ASN A 98 19.31 -16.24 3.49
CA ASN A 98 18.41 -17.14 4.19
C ASN A 98 16.98 -16.61 4.06
N PRO A 99 16.10 -17.31 3.31
CA PRO A 99 14.71 -16.88 3.13
C PRO A 99 13.88 -16.92 4.42
N LEU A 100 14.37 -17.58 5.47
CA LEU A 100 13.76 -17.60 6.80
C LEU A 100 14.34 -16.54 7.74
N GLY A 101 15.30 -15.73 7.27
CA GLY A 101 15.86 -14.64 8.05
C GLY A 101 14.81 -13.55 8.28
N SER A 102 14.63 -13.11 9.52
CA SER A 102 13.89 -11.89 9.86
C SER A 102 14.76 -10.95 10.70
N PRO A 103 14.64 -9.62 10.49
CA PRO A 103 15.45 -8.64 11.21
C PRO A 103 15.28 -8.72 12.74
N ASP A 104 14.09 -9.11 13.22
CA ASP A 104 13.81 -9.28 14.66
C ASP A 104 14.70 -10.33 15.36
N VAL A 105 15.38 -11.22 14.62
CA VAL A 105 16.27 -12.24 15.19
C VAL A 105 17.59 -11.64 15.70
N ILE A 106 18.00 -10.47 15.21
CA ILE A 106 19.27 -9.83 15.60
C ILE A 106 19.09 -8.77 16.70
N GLY A 107 17.86 -8.32 16.95
CA GLY A 107 17.53 -7.22 17.86
C GLY A 107 17.38 -5.90 17.11
#